data_AF-A0A183SGC2-F1
#
_entry.id   AF-A0A183SGC2-F1
#
_cell.length_a   1.000
_cell.length_b   1.000
_cell.length_c   1.000
_cell.angle_alpha   90.00
_cell.angle_beta   90.00
_cell.angle_gamma   90.00
#
_symmetry.space_group_name_H-M   'P 1'
#
loop_
_entity.id
_entity.type
_entity.pdbx_description
1 polymer ?
#
loop_
_entity_poly.entity_id
_entity_poly.type
_entity_poly.pdbx_seq_one_letter_code
_entity_poly.pdbx_strand_id
1 'polypeptide(L)'
;MDEERLPKRLFYGDVTNCVRRQGGQKRSDKGTLEKSLKQMKINQTTWEDLAQNRPAWRRSVKTGSAIYEANRIAAARAKRAARKSPATRTNTVNAEALPICPHCQRIFRA
;
A
#
# COMPACT_ATOMS: atom_id res chain seq x y z
N MET A 1 -13.53 -30.34 38.92
CA MET A 1 -12.88 -29.01 38.91
C MET A 1 -13.91 -28.02 38.43
N ASP A 2 -14.30 -27.03 39.25
CA ASP A 2 -15.40 -26.10 38.95
C ASP A 2 -15.09 -25.20 37.76
N GLU A 3 -16.04 -25.13 36.82
CA GLU A 3 -15.92 -24.36 35.57
C GLU A 3 -16.33 -22.88 35.69
N GLU A 4 -16.62 -22.42 36.91
CA GLU A 4 -17.02 -21.04 37.21
C GLU A 4 -15.87 -20.11 37.62
N ARG A 5 -14.63 -20.61 37.67
CA ARG A 5 -13.47 -19.77 38.01
C ARG A 5 -13.23 -18.72 36.91
N LEU A 6 -13.44 -17.45 37.29
CA LEU A 6 -13.23 -16.24 36.46
C LEU A 6 -12.02 -16.26 35.52
N PRO A 7 -10.82 -16.73 35.94
CA PRO A 7 -9.66 -16.76 35.04
C PRO A 7 -9.86 -17.68 33.83
N LYS A 8 -10.54 -18.83 34.01
CA LYS A 8 -10.78 -19.81 32.96
C LYS A 8 -11.87 -19.34 32.00
N ARG A 9 -12.88 -18.63 32.51
CA ARG A 9 -13.91 -17.97 31.68
C ARG A 9 -13.34 -16.82 30.83
N LEU A 10 -12.37 -16.06 31.36
CA LEU A 10 -11.63 -15.06 30.60
C LEU A 10 -10.71 -15.69 29.54
N PHE A 11 -10.01 -16.79 29.87
CA PHE A 11 -9.07 -17.42 28.95
C PHE A 11 -9.74 -18.26 27.85
N TYR A 12 -10.87 -18.91 28.14
CA TYR A 12 -11.56 -19.81 27.18
C TYR A 12 -12.85 -19.23 26.58
N GLY A 13 -13.41 -18.14 27.13
CA GLY A 13 -14.61 -17.48 26.59
C GLY A 13 -14.40 -16.88 25.20
N ASP A 14 -13.15 -16.51 24.87
CA ASP A 14 -12.77 -15.99 23.56
C ASP A 14 -12.53 -17.09 22.52
N VAL A 15 -12.41 -18.37 22.92
CA VAL A 15 -12.11 -19.47 21.99
C VAL A 15 -13.39 -20.02 21.33
N THR A 16 -14.51 -20.07 22.05
CA THR A 16 -15.76 -20.68 21.56
C THR A 16 -16.65 -19.70 20.80
N ASN A 17 -16.63 -18.40 21.13
CA ASN A 17 -17.37 -17.35 20.43
C ASN A 17 -16.47 -16.46 19.58
N CYS A 18 -15.38 -17.02 19.04
CA CYS A 18 -14.41 -16.30 18.21
C CYS A 18 -15.02 -15.91 16.85
N VAL A 19 -15.98 -14.97 16.84
CA VAL A 19 -16.34 -14.18 15.68
C VAL A 19 -15.13 -13.32 15.40
N ARG A 20 -14.29 -13.82 14.49
CA ARG A 20 -13.12 -13.10 13.99
C ARG A 20 -13.53 -11.69 13.59
N ARG A 21 -12.79 -10.68 14.04
CA ARG A 21 -13.00 -9.28 13.63
C ARG A 21 -13.05 -9.20 12.10
N GLN A 22 -14.21 -8.88 11.56
CA GLN A 22 -14.41 -8.64 10.15
C GLN A 22 -13.68 -7.32 9.81
N GLY A 23 -12.58 -7.42 9.06
CA GLY A 23 -11.75 -6.25 8.73
C GLY A 23 -10.25 -6.52 8.59
N GLY A 24 -9.75 -7.67 9.05
CA GLY A 24 -8.41 -8.12 8.70
C GLY A 24 -8.36 -8.49 7.21
N GLN A 25 -7.52 -7.83 6.41
CA GLN A 25 -7.37 -8.20 5.01
C GLN A 25 -6.82 -9.64 4.93
N LYS A 26 -7.62 -10.58 4.42
CA LYS A 26 -7.13 -11.87 3.91
C LYS A 26 -6.22 -11.57 2.73
N ARG A 27 -4.96 -11.21 2.98
CA ARG A 27 -3.93 -11.38 1.96
C ARG A 27 -3.59 -12.85 1.99
N SER A 28 -4.15 -13.60 1.05
CA SER A 28 -3.59 -14.91 0.76
C SER A 28 -2.14 -14.68 0.34
N ASP A 29 -1.20 -15.37 0.96
CA ASP A 29 0.23 -15.30 0.59
C ASP A 29 0.41 -15.56 -0.91
N LYS A 30 -0.41 -16.47 -1.45
CA LYS A 30 -0.56 -16.74 -2.88
C LYS A 30 -0.82 -15.47 -3.70
N GLY A 31 -1.76 -14.63 -3.31
CA GLY A 31 -2.11 -13.41 -4.05
C GLY A 31 -1.02 -12.34 -4.00
N THR A 32 -0.29 -12.27 -2.88
CA THR A 32 0.87 -11.36 -2.74
C THR A 32 2.05 -11.84 -3.59
N LEU A 33 2.32 -13.14 -3.60
CA LEU A 33 3.34 -13.75 -4.45
C LEU A 33 3.02 -13.57 -5.94
N GLU A 34 1.79 -13.81 -6.35
CA GLU A 34 1.36 -13.66 -7.76
C GLU A 34 1.55 -12.22 -8.27
N LYS A 35 1.18 -11.22 -7.45
CA LYS A 35 1.43 -9.81 -7.77
C LYS A 35 2.92 -9.51 -7.91
N SER A 36 3.74 -10.05 -7.03
CA SER A 36 5.19 -9.83 -7.03
C SER A 36 5.84 -10.48 -8.26
N LEU A 37 5.41 -11.68 -8.65
CA LEU A 37 5.87 -12.37 -9.86
C LEU A 37 5.47 -11.63 -11.13
N LYS A 38 4.24 -11.10 -11.21
CA LYS A 38 3.79 -10.25 -12.33
C LYS A 38 4.68 -9.00 -12.47
N GLN A 39 5.02 -8.36 -11.36
CA GLN A 39 5.93 -7.20 -11.35
C GLN A 39 7.35 -7.54 -11.81
N MET A 40 7.80 -8.77 -11.55
CA MET A 40 9.09 -9.30 -12.00
C MET A 40 9.07 -9.84 -13.43
N LYS A 41 7.94 -9.72 -14.16
CA LYS A 41 7.72 -10.29 -15.51
C LYS A 41 7.86 -11.82 -15.58
N ILE A 42 7.56 -12.52 -14.49
CA ILE A 42 7.51 -13.98 -14.46
C ILE A 42 6.04 -14.39 -14.65
N ASN A 43 5.74 -15.09 -15.75
CA ASN A 43 4.37 -15.49 -16.09
C ASN A 43 3.86 -16.58 -15.14
N GLN A 44 2.55 -16.54 -14.84
CA GLN A 44 1.87 -17.51 -13.96
C GLN A 44 1.76 -18.92 -14.56
N THR A 45 1.85 -19.05 -15.87
CA THR A 45 1.86 -20.36 -16.54
C THR A 45 3.27 -20.97 -16.61
N THR A 46 4.31 -20.15 -16.46
CA THR A 46 5.71 -20.59 -16.64
C THR A 46 6.45 -20.79 -15.32
N TRP A 47 5.95 -20.25 -14.19
CA TRP A 47 6.67 -20.34 -12.92
C TRP A 47 6.72 -21.76 -12.31
N GLU A 48 5.71 -22.60 -12.52
CA GLU A 48 5.72 -23.99 -12.04
C GLU A 48 6.78 -24.82 -12.77
N ASP A 49 6.87 -24.68 -14.09
CA ASP A 49 7.91 -25.29 -14.92
C ASP A 49 9.32 -24.77 -14.54
N LEU A 50 9.45 -23.45 -14.36
CA LEU A 50 10.69 -22.84 -13.88
C LEU A 50 11.09 -23.30 -12.48
N ALA A 51 10.12 -23.58 -11.59
CA ALA A 51 10.38 -24.01 -10.22
C ALA A 51 10.93 -25.44 -10.16
N GLN A 52 10.58 -26.30 -11.13
CA GLN A 52 11.20 -27.63 -11.27
C GLN A 52 12.70 -27.51 -11.57
N ASN A 53 13.10 -26.51 -12.36
CA ASN A 53 14.50 -26.21 -12.62
C ASN A 53 15.05 -25.16 -11.64
N ARG A 54 15.47 -25.61 -10.47
CA ARG A 54 15.96 -24.74 -9.37
C ARG A 54 17.08 -23.75 -9.79
N PRO A 55 18.07 -24.09 -10.62
CA PRO A 55 19.02 -23.11 -11.18
C PRO A 55 18.38 -22.06 -12.10
N ALA A 56 17.45 -22.45 -12.97
CA ALA A 56 16.72 -21.51 -13.83
C ALA A 56 15.85 -20.57 -12.98
N TRP A 57 15.13 -21.10 -12.00
CA TRP A 57 14.34 -20.31 -11.04
C TRP A 57 15.16 -19.19 -10.39
N ARG A 58 16.33 -19.51 -9.84
CA ARG A 58 17.19 -18.51 -9.17
C ARG A 58 17.64 -17.40 -10.12
N ARG A 59 17.99 -17.74 -11.37
CA ARG A 59 18.40 -16.75 -12.37
C ARG A 59 17.24 -15.83 -12.75
N SER A 60 16.05 -16.39 -13.00
CA SER A 60 14.86 -15.63 -13.33
C SER A 60 14.42 -14.70 -12.20
N VAL A 61 14.41 -15.18 -10.96
CA VAL A 61 14.06 -14.36 -9.78
C VAL A 61 15.07 -13.23 -9.57
N LYS A 62 16.39 -13.51 -9.69
CA LYS A 62 17.43 -12.47 -9.55
C LYS A 62 17.27 -11.37 -10.59
N THR A 63 17.03 -11.75 -11.84
CA THR A 63 16.84 -10.83 -12.95
C THR A 63 15.56 -10.02 -12.79
N GLY A 64 14.44 -10.70 -12.49
CA GLY A 64 13.14 -10.07 -12.27
C GLY A 64 13.16 -9.09 -11.09
N SER A 65 13.84 -9.43 -10.01
CA SER A 65 14.00 -8.56 -8.83
C SER A 65 14.79 -7.29 -9.16
N ALA A 66 15.88 -7.41 -9.92
CA ALA A 66 16.66 -6.24 -10.36
C ALA A 66 15.83 -5.29 -11.24
N ILE A 67 15.02 -5.83 -12.16
CA ILE A 67 14.11 -5.05 -13.00
C ILE A 67 13.05 -4.35 -12.14
N TYR A 68 12.45 -5.08 -11.21
CA TYR A 68 11.44 -4.53 -10.30
C TYR A 68 11.98 -3.37 -9.47
N GLU A 69 13.16 -3.52 -8.87
CA GLU A 69 13.76 -2.47 -8.06
C GLU A 69 14.13 -1.23 -8.91
N ALA A 70 14.67 -1.45 -10.11
CA ALA A 70 14.95 -0.36 -11.05
C ALA A 70 13.67 0.44 -11.41
N ASN A 71 12.58 -0.27 -11.71
CA ASN A 71 11.28 0.35 -11.97
C ASN A 71 10.73 1.11 -10.75
N ARG A 72 10.88 0.53 -9.55
CA ARG A 72 10.43 1.15 -8.30
C ARG A 72 11.19 2.45 -8.02
N ILE A 73 12.50 2.46 -8.22
CA ILE A 73 13.35 3.64 -8.07
C ILE A 73 13.00 4.69 -9.13
N ALA A 74 12.85 4.30 -10.40
CA ALA A 74 12.48 5.21 -11.48
C ALA A 74 11.13 5.88 -11.21
N ALA A 75 10.12 5.11 -10.78
CA ALA A 75 8.81 5.64 -10.41
C ALA A 75 8.88 6.59 -9.20
N ALA A 76 9.69 6.28 -8.19
CA ALA A 76 9.90 7.16 -7.05
C ALA A 76 10.59 8.48 -7.45
N ARG A 77 11.58 8.41 -8.35
CA ARG A 77 12.26 9.59 -8.92
C ARG A 77 11.29 10.44 -9.73
N ALA A 78 10.47 9.85 -10.60
CA ALA A 78 9.45 10.55 -11.37
C ALA A 78 8.44 11.27 -10.45
N LYS A 79 7.93 10.58 -9.41
CA LYS A 79 7.04 11.20 -8.42
C LYS A 79 7.70 12.34 -7.67
N ARG A 80 8.99 12.22 -7.33
CA ARG A 80 9.74 13.31 -6.68
C ARG A 80 9.93 14.49 -7.63
N ALA A 81 10.26 14.24 -8.89
CA ALA A 81 10.40 15.27 -9.91
C ALA A 81 9.07 16.02 -10.12
N ALA A 82 7.94 15.31 -10.23
CA ALA A 82 6.62 15.92 -10.37
C ALA A 82 6.19 16.76 -9.15
N ARG A 83 6.72 16.49 -7.95
CA ARG A 83 6.49 17.34 -6.76
C ARG A 83 7.42 18.55 -6.71
N LYS A 84 8.61 18.44 -7.31
CA LYS A 84 9.64 19.50 -7.33
C LYS A 84 9.52 20.42 -8.55
N SER A 85 8.91 19.95 -9.64
CA SER A 85 8.54 20.82 -10.73
C SER A 85 7.74 21.96 -10.10
N PRO A 86 8.09 23.23 -10.39
CA PRO A 86 7.24 24.34 -10.02
C PRO A 86 5.86 23.92 -10.47
N ALA A 87 4.92 23.80 -9.52
CA ALA A 87 3.54 23.82 -9.92
C ALA A 87 3.47 25.03 -10.86
N THR A 88 2.88 24.87 -12.03
CA THR A 88 2.20 25.99 -12.65
C THR A 88 1.21 26.43 -11.58
N ARG A 89 1.70 27.25 -10.65
CA ARG A 89 0.91 28.21 -9.93
C ARG A 89 0.46 29.07 -11.08
N THR A 90 -0.63 28.65 -11.71
CA THR A 90 -1.60 29.57 -12.27
C THR A 90 -1.97 30.49 -11.12
N ASN A 91 -1.06 31.43 -10.87
CA ASN A 91 -1.29 32.70 -10.22
C ASN A 91 -2.04 33.55 -11.26
N THR A 92 -3.12 33.03 -11.82
CA THR A 92 -4.38 33.74 -11.71
C THR A 92 -4.65 33.70 -10.19
N VAL A 93 -4.03 34.53 -9.34
CA VAL A 93 -4.30 35.97 -9.27
C VAL A 93 -5.35 36.40 -10.29
N ASN A 94 -6.51 35.74 -10.25
CA ASN A 94 -7.72 36.53 -10.18
C ASN A 94 -7.39 37.58 -9.12
N ALA A 95 -7.60 38.85 -9.43
CA ALA A 95 -7.71 39.87 -8.42
C ALA A 95 -8.94 39.55 -7.55
N GLU A 96 -8.90 38.42 -6.84
CA GLU A 96 -9.89 37.92 -5.92
C GLU A 96 -9.78 38.85 -4.73
N ALA A 97 -10.74 39.76 -4.67
CA ALA A 97 -10.93 40.66 -3.57
C ALA A 97 -10.76 39.89 -2.26
N LEU A 98 -9.83 40.37 -1.42
CA LEU A 98 -9.62 39.84 -0.08
C LEU A 98 -10.97 39.75 0.64
N PRO A 99 -11.29 38.64 1.32
CA PRO A 99 -12.59 38.48 1.96
C PRO A 99 -12.78 39.58 3.02
N ILE A 100 -13.84 40.37 2.84
CA ILE A 100 -14.21 41.48 3.72
C ILE A 100 -15.33 41.00 4.65
N CYS A 101 -15.18 41.20 5.96
CA CYS A 101 -16.28 40.95 6.89
C CYS A 101 -17.44 41.93 6.60
N PRO A 102 -18.67 41.47 6.31
CA PRO A 102 -19.79 42.37 6.05
C PRO A 102 -20.21 43.18 7.29
N HIS A 103 -19.82 42.75 8.48
CA HIS A 103 -20.26 43.32 9.75
C HIS A 103 -19.30 44.37 10.34
N CYS A 104 -18.02 44.31 9.98
CA CYS A 104 -17.00 45.24 10.46
C CYS A 104 -16.06 45.76 9.37
N GLN A 105 -16.34 45.42 8.10
CA GLN A 105 -15.59 45.82 6.89
C GLN A 105 -14.08 45.54 6.94
N ARG A 106 -13.67 44.62 7.83
CA ARG A 106 -12.27 44.28 8.02
C ARG A 106 -11.82 43.33 6.92
N ILE A 107 -10.68 43.65 6.32
CA ILE A 107 -10.05 42.85 5.28
C ILE A 107 -9.15 41.81 5.95
N PHE A 108 -9.42 40.53 5.71
CA PHE A 108 -8.56 39.45 6.19
C PHE A 108 -7.47 39.15 5.15
N ARG A 109 -6.22 39.09 5.62
CA ARG A 109 -5.10 38.59 4.85
C ARG A 109 -4.84 37.14 5.30
N ALA A 110 -4.47 36.28 4.35
CA ALA A 110 -4.02 34.91 4.63
C ALA A 110 -2.68 34.93 5.37
#